data_AF-A0A7K3QXW1-F1
#
_entry.id   AF-A0A7K3QXW1-F1
#
_cell.length_a   1.000
_cell.length_b   1.000
_cell.length_c   1.000
_cell.angle_alpha   90.00
_cell.angle_beta   90.00
_cell.angle_gamma   90.00
#
_symmetry.space_group_name_H-M   'P 1'
#
loop_
_entity.id
_entity.type
_entity.pdbx_description
1 polymer ?
#
loop_
_entity_poly.entity_id
_entity_poly.type
_entity_poly.pdbx_seq_one_letter_code
_entity_poly.pdbx_strand_id
1 'polypeptide(L)'
;PDVLGAAAGRVLACRGGAQDSDLVLGALREAVRGEGPDAPTLWTLVDGAGRLGIACAAPVLRHIYRETASSHLRGRAARALAATDPSFAAGFAVECLWDCEETTRELAARHAETGDARVVERLRRLAADPAEEDEVQTAVRSRFEQDPQTL
;
A
#
# COMPACT_ATOMS: atom_id res chain seq x y z
N PRO A 1 15.45 0.20 20.12
CA PRO A 1 16.30 -0.98 19.83
C PRO A 1 17.76 -0.56 19.65
N ASP A 2 18.71 -1.43 19.99
CA ASP A 2 20.09 -1.25 19.54
C ASP A 2 20.21 -1.57 18.04
N VAL A 3 21.40 -1.37 17.47
CA VAL A 3 21.67 -1.61 16.04
C VAL A 3 21.35 -3.06 15.65
N LEU A 4 21.60 -4.01 16.55
CA LEU A 4 21.30 -5.42 16.33
C LEU A 4 19.79 -5.68 16.24
N GLY A 5 19.00 -5.15 17.17
CA GLY A 5 17.55 -5.27 17.15
C GLY A 5 16.92 -4.65 15.90
N ALA A 6 17.44 -3.50 15.44
CA ALA A 6 16.98 -2.87 14.21
C ALA A 6 17.29 -3.72 12.96
N ALA A 7 18.49 -4.33 12.90
CA ALA A 7 18.85 -5.24 11.82
C ALA A 7 18.00 -6.52 11.85
N ALA A 8 17.81 -7.11 13.04
CA ALA A 8 16.99 -8.31 13.22
C ALA A 8 15.54 -8.08 12.77
N GLY A 9 14.94 -6.94 13.14
CA GLY A 9 13.59 -6.57 12.69
C GLY A 9 13.43 -6.57 11.16
N ARG A 10 14.42 -6.06 10.42
CA ARG A 10 14.41 -6.09 8.94
C ARG A 10 14.60 -7.51 8.39
N VAL A 11 15.45 -8.33 9.00
CA VAL A 11 15.62 -9.73 8.61
C VAL A 11 14.31 -10.50 8.78
N LEU A 12 13.62 -10.32 9.90
CA LEU A 12 12.31 -10.93 10.16
C LEU A 12 11.23 -10.40 9.20
N ALA A 13 11.24 -9.11 8.89
CA ALA A 13 10.34 -8.55 7.88
C ALA A 13 10.51 -9.23 6.51
N CYS A 14 11.75 -9.50 6.10
CA CYS A 14 12.03 -10.21 4.84
C CYS A 14 11.76 -11.71 4.89
N ARG A 15 12.13 -12.40 5.98
CA ARG A 15 12.27 -13.88 6.01
C ARG A 15 11.45 -14.57 7.09
N GLY A 16 10.93 -13.83 8.06
CA GLY A 16 10.16 -14.36 9.18
C GLY A 16 8.79 -14.90 8.77
N GLY A 17 8.17 -15.63 9.69
CA GLY A 17 6.81 -16.15 9.58
C GLY A 17 5.82 -15.38 10.45
N ALA A 18 4.59 -15.89 10.53
CA ALA A 18 3.52 -15.25 11.32
C ALA A 18 3.88 -15.07 12.80
N GLN A 19 4.71 -15.98 13.36
CA GLN A 19 5.20 -15.89 14.73
C GLN A 19 6.09 -14.67 15.01
N ASP A 20 6.64 -14.03 13.97
CA ASP A 20 7.55 -12.89 14.08
C ASP A 20 6.80 -11.54 14.00
N SER A 21 5.48 -11.56 13.85
CA SER A 21 4.65 -10.38 13.58
C SER A 21 4.83 -9.28 14.63
N ASP A 22 4.83 -9.63 15.91
CA ASP A 22 4.97 -8.63 16.99
C ASP A 22 6.36 -7.97 16.99
N LEU A 23 7.40 -8.72 16.63
CA LEU A 23 8.77 -8.19 16.52
C LEU A 23 8.90 -7.24 15.33
N VAL A 24 8.31 -7.60 14.18
CA VAL A 24 8.28 -6.74 12.98
C VAL A 24 7.45 -5.48 13.24
N LEU A 25 6.30 -5.61 13.88
CA LEU A 25 5.45 -4.48 14.26
C LEU A 25 6.14 -3.54 15.25
N GLY A 26 6.83 -4.11 16.24
CA GLY A 26 7.68 -3.35 17.16
C GLY A 26 8.75 -2.57 16.41
N ALA A 27 9.53 -3.24 15.55
CA ALA A 27 10.56 -2.58 14.75
C ALA A 27 10.02 -1.47 13.86
N LEU A 28 8.87 -1.67 13.21
CA LEU A 28 8.20 -0.65 12.38
C LEU A 28 7.83 0.59 13.21
N ARG A 29 7.22 0.40 14.38
CA ARG A 29 6.82 1.51 15.27
C ARG A 29 8.03 2.26 15.84
N GLU A 30 9.10 1.53 16.18
CA GLU A 30 10.34 2.15 16.64
C GLU A 30 11.02 2.96 15.54
N ALA A 31 11.10 2.45 14.31
CA ALA A 31 11.68 3.17 13.18
C ALA A 31 10.93 4.47 12.89
N VAL A 32 9.59 4.44 12.84
CA VAL A 32 8.78 5.66 12.67
C VAL A 32 9.01 6.66 13.80
N ARG A 33 9.05 6.20 15.07
CA ARG A 33 9.26 7.09 16.23
C ARG A 33 10.66 7.70 16.29
N GLY A 34 11.68 6.94 15.89
CA GLY A 34 13.08 7.35 16.03
C GLY A 34 13.61 8.12 14.82
N GLU A 35 13.20 7.73 13.61
CA GLU A 35 13.79 8.21 12.35
C GLU A 35 12.77 8.99 11.49
N GLY A 36 11.47 8.91 11.80
CA GLY A 36 10.40 9.58 11.05
C GLY A 36 9.81 8.74 9.90
N PRO A 37 8.80 9.28 9.18
CA PRO A 37 8.00 8.54 8.20
C PRO A 37 8.70 8.33 6.84
N ASP A 38 9.86 8.96 6.61
CA ASP A 38 10.66 8.82 5.39
C ASP A 38 11.92 7.95 5.58
N ALA A 39 12.08 7.33 6.75
CA ALA A 39 13.31 6.62 7.08
C ALA A 39 13.57 5.44 6.11
N PRO A 40 14.80 5.28 5.58
CA PRO A 40 15.11 4.20 4.64
C PRO A 40 14.83 2.80 5.19
N THR A 41 14.93 2.63 6.50
CA THR A 41 14.64 1.36 7.20
C THR A 41 13.17 0.93 7.06
N LEU A 42 12.25 1.88 6.83
CA LEU A 42 10.82 1.61 6.68
C LEU A 42 10.49 0.80 5.46
N TRP A 43 11.29 0.90 4.38
CA TRP A 43 11.00 0.22 3.11
C TRP A 43 10.82 -1.30 3.34
N THR A 44 11.80 -1.90 4.02
CA THR A 44 11.75 -3.33 4.36
C THR A 44 10.66 -3.67 5.37
N LEU A 45 10.45 -2.81 6.37
CA LEU A 45 9.50 -3.07 7.46
C LEU A 45 8.04 -2.96 7.00
N VAL A 46 7.74 -2.00 6.12
CA VAL A 46 6.43 -1.84 5.47
C VAL A 46 6.12 -3.06 4.59
N ASP A 47 7.06 -3.45 3.73
CA ASP A 47 6.90 -4.64 2.88
C ASP A 47 6.68 -5.90 3.74
N GLY A 48 7.43 -6.05 4.83
CA GLY A 48 7.27 -7.16 5.78
C GLY A 48 5.93 -7.16 6.51
N ALA A 49 5.43 -6.00 6.95
CA ALA A 49 4.14 -5.91 7.61
C ALA A 49 2.98 -6.32 6.69
N GLY A 50 3.03 -5.91 5.42
CA GLY A 50 2.09 -6.35 4.39
C GLY A 50 2.20 -7.85 4.12
N ARG A 51 3.42 -8.35 3.87
CA ARG A 51 3.69 -9.78 3.60
C ARG A 51 3.20 -10.70 4.71
N LEU A 52 3.37 -10.29 5.97
CA LEU A 52 2.96 -11.05 7.14
C LEU A 52 1.48 -10.86 7.51
N GLY A 53 0.74 -9.97 6.81
CA GLY A 53 -0.67 -9.72 7.07
C GLY A 53 -0.93 -9.15 8.47
N ILE A 54 -0.03 -8.31 8.99
CA ILE A 54 -0.10 -7.79 10.35
C ILE A 54 -1.21 -6.74 10.45
N ALA A 55 -2.45 -7.14 10.73
CA ALA A 55 -3.60 -6.22 10.80
C ALA A 55 -3.38 -5.05 11.78
N CYS A 56 -2.71 -5.31 12.92
CA CYS A 56 -2.36 -4.28 13.91
C CYS A 56 -1.35 -3.23 13.42
N ALA A 57 -0.75 -3.43 12.24
CA ALA A 57 0.13 -2.45 11.59
C ALA A 57 -0.65 -1.36 10.84
N ALA A 58 -1.94 -1.56 10.53
CA ALA A 58 -2.71 -0.61 9.73
C ALA A 58 -2.59 0.84 10.23
N PRO A 59 -2.73 1.18 11.54
CA PRO A 59 -2.60 2.57 11.99
C PRO A 59 -1.25 3.22 11.68
N VAL A 60 -0.14 2.49 11.83
CA VAL A 60 1.20 3.04 11.53
C VAL A 60 1.45 3.10 10.02
N LEU A 61 0.93 2.15 9.25
CA LEU A 61 1.00 2.18 7.78
C LEU A 61 0.21 3.36 7.20
N ARG A 62 -0.97 3.68 7.75
CA ARG A 62 -1.75 4.87 7.38
C ARG A 62 -1.01 6.16 7.66
N HIS A 63 -0.29 6.22 8.79
CA HIS A 63 0.55 7.36 9.12
C HIS A 63 1.70 7.50 8.11
N ILE A 64 2.43 6.43 7.83
CA ILE A 64 3.51 6.44 6.82
C ILE A 64 2.98 6.89 5.46
N TYR A 65 1.87 6.32 4.99
CA TYR A 65 1.26 6.68 3.71
C TYR A 65 0.97 8.19 3.60
N ARG A 66 0.47 8.81 4.67
CA ARG A 66 0.08 10.23 4.67
C ARG A 66 1.26 11.19 4.80
N GLU A 67 2.29 10.80 5.56
CA GLU A 67 3.36 11.71 5.92
C GLU A 67 4.62 11.56 5.06
N THR A 68 4.80 10.42 4.37
CA THR A 68 5.97 10.21 3.49
C THR A 68 5.96 11.18 2.32
N ALA A 69 7.10 11.82 2.06
CA ALA A 69 7.31 12.59 0.84
C ALA A 69 7.65 11.69 -0.36
N SER A 70 8.13 10.46 -0.10
CA SER A 70 8.45 9.49 -1.15
C SER A 70 7.19 8.80 -1.68
N SER A 71 6.93 8.96 -2.98
CA SER A 71 5.89 8.26 -3.71
C SER A 71 6.12 6.73 -3.75
N HIS A 72 7.37 6.30 -3.91
CA HIS A 72 7.75 4.88 -3.84
C HIS A 72 7.44 4.25 -2.48
N LEU A 73 7.70 4.97 -1.38
CA LEU A 73 7.36 4.47 -0.04
C LEU A 73 5.85 4.51 0.20
N ARG A 74 5.16 5.53 -0.30
CA ARG A 74 3.69 5.61 -0.27
C ARG A 74 3.04 4.42 -0.98
N GLY A 75 3.52 4.05 -2.16
CA GLY A 75 3.04 2.86 -2.89
C GLY A 75 3.27 1.55 -2.14
N ARG A 76 4.42 1.40 -1.46
CA ARG A 76 4.66 0.24 -0.57
C ARG A 76 3.70 0.24 0.62
N ALA A 77 3.48 1.39 1.25
CA ALA A 77 2.53 1.51 2.34
C ALA A 77 1.11 1.18 1.89
N ALA A 78 0.70 1.61 0.69
CA ALA A 78 -0.58 1.26 0.09
C ALA A 78 -0.72 -0.25 -0.12
N ARG A 79 0.32 -0.92 -0.65
CA ARG A 79 0.32 -2.39 -0.81
C ARG A 79 0.22 -3.12 0.54
N ALA A 80 0.94 -2.63 1.55
CA ALA A 80 0.83 -3.19 2.89
C ALA A 80 -0.55 -2.95 3.52
N LEU A 81 -1.16 -1.78 3.29
CA LEU A 81 -2.53 -1.49 3.72
C LEU A 81 -3.55 -2.40 3.03
N ALA A 82 -3.41 -2.66 1.73
CA ALA A 82 -4.28 -3.59 1.02
C ALA A 82 -4.31 -5.00 1.66
N ALA A 83 -3.20 -5.42 2.27
CA ALA A 83 -3.08 -6.72 2.95
C ALA A 83 -3.50 -6.70 4.43
N THR A 84 -3.56 -5.52 5.08
CA THR A 84 -3.69 -5.42 6.54
C THR A 84 -4.91 -4.63 7.00
N ASP A 85 -5.50 -3.82 6.13
CA ASP A 85 -6.55 -2.87 6.46
C ASP A 85 -7.84 -3.20 5.70
N PRO A 86 -8.88 -3.70 6.39
CA PRO A 86 -10.18 -3.97 5.78
C PRO A 86 -10.85 -2.75 5.15
N SER A 87 -10.48 -1.53 5.56
CA SER A 87 -11.04 -0.28 5.02
C SER A 87 -10.29 0.26 3.80
N PHE A 88 -9.24 -0.43 3.34
CA PHE A 88 -8.38 0.03 2.25
C PHE A 88 -9.17 0.38 0.97
N ALA A 89 -10.11 -0.49 0.57
CA ALA A 89 -10.88 -0.35 -0.66
C ALA A 89 -11.72 0.95 -0.71
N ALA A 90 -12.37 1.30 0.41
CA ALA A 90 -13.20 2.50 0.53
C ALA A 90 -12.40 3.79 0.74
N GLY A 91 -11.15 3.69 1.20
CA GLY A 91 -10.30 4.82 1.58
C GLY A 91 -9.08 4.98 0.69
N PHE A 92 -7.93 4.46 1.15
CA PHE A 92 -6.65 4.70 0.49
C PHE A 92 -6.56 4.17 -0.95
N ALA A 93 -7.27 3.09 -1.29
CA ALA A 93 -7.33 2.63 -2.67
C ALA A 93 -7.93 3.71 -3.60
N VAL A 94 -8.93 4.46 -3.13
CA VAL A 94 -9.48 5.60 -3.88
C VAL A 94 -8.42 6.67 -4.07
N GLU A 95 -7.75 7.11 -2.99
CA GLU A 95 -6.69 8.11 -3.08
C GLU A 95 -5.56 7.69 -4.05
N CYS A 96 -5.18 6.41 -4.04
CA CYS A 96 -4.12 5.86 -4.89
C CYS A 96 -4.41 5.97 -6.40
N LEU A 97 -5.66 6.17 -6.85
CA LEU A 97 -5.99 6.40 -8.26
C LEU A 97 -5.39 7.71 -8.82
N TRP A 98 -5.00 8.63 -7.94
CA TRP A 98 -4.36 9.90 -8.27
C TRP A 98 -2.88 9.94 -7.89
N ASP A 99 -2.30 8.81 -7.48
CA ASP A 99 -0.88 8.75 -7.18
C ASP A 99 -0.02 8.93 -8.44
N CYS A 100 1.23 9.38 -8.27
CA CYS A 100 2.17 9.53 -9.38
C CYS A 100 2.81 8.21 -9.81
N GLU A 101 2.86 7.20 -8.94
CA GLU A 101 3.39 5.88 -9.27
C GLU A 101 2.33 5.02 -9.97
N GLU A 102 2.68 4.50 -11.14
CA GLU A 102 1.89 3.56 -11.92
C GLU A 102 1.50 2.32 -11.11
N THR A 103 2.43 1.74 -10.35
CA THR A 103 2.15 0.54 -9.55
C THR A 103 1.18 0.81 -8.39
N THR A 104 1.11 2.06 -7.92
CA THR A 104 0.14 2.49 -6.92
C THR A 104 -1.23 2.69 -7.56
N ARG A 105 -1.29 3.29 -8.76
CA ARG A 105 -2.53 3.40 -9.55
C ARG A 105 -3.06 2.04 -9.99
N GLU A 106 -2.20 1.09 -10.32
CA GLU A 106 -2.57 -0.28 -10.64
C GLU A 106 -3.22 -0.98 -9.43
N LEU A 107 -2.59 -0.89 -8.26
CA LEU A 107 -3.15 -1.42 -7.02
C LEU A 107 -4.52 -0.79 -6.73
N ALA A 108 -4.64 0.52 -6.89
CA ALA A 108 -5.89 1.25 -6.76
C ALA A 108 -6.97 0.73 -7.73
N ALA A 109 -6.63 0.57 -9.00
CA ALA A 109 -7.53 0.03 -10.02
C ALA A 109 -8.06 -1.35 -9.62
N ARG A 110 -7.26 -2.19 -8.96
CA ARG A 110 -7.68 -3.52 -8.48
C ARG A 110 -8.57 -3.46 -7.22
N HIS A 111 -8.46 -2.44 -6.37
CA HIS A 111 -9.12 -2.44 -5.05
C HIS A 111 -10.16 -1.35 -4.80
N ALA A 112 -10.07 -0.17 -5.42
CA ALA A 112 -10.90 1.00 -5.10
C ALA A 112 -12.41 0.74 -5.26
N GLU A 113 -13.20 1.00 -4.23
CA GLU A 113 -14.66 0.86 -4.31
C GLU A 113 -15.27 1.78 -5.38
N THR A 114 -16.23 1.24 -6.15
CA THR A 114 -16.84 1.90 -7.31
C THR A 114 -18.16 2.61 -7.01
N GLY A 115 -18.53 2.76 -5.73
CA GLY A 115 -19.77 3.42 -5.31
C GLY A 115 -19.81 4.93 -5.56
N ASP A 116 -18.65 5.58 -5.73
CA ASP A 116 -18.55 7.00 -6.10
C ASP A 116 -18.34 7.15 -7.62
N ALA A 117 -19.20 7.91 -8.28
CA ALA A 117 -19.11 8.17 -9.72
C ALA A 117 -17.76 8.79 -10.13
N ARG A 118 -17.10 9.54 -9.24
CA ARG A 118 -15.76 10.12 -9.50
C ARG A 118 -14.68 9.04 -9.61
N VAL A 119 -14.82 7.94 -8.87
CA VAL A 119 -13.92 6.78 -8.95
C VAL A 119 -14.12 6.09 -10.30
N VAL A 120 -15.36 5.79 -10.67
CA VAL A 120 -15.68 5.16 -11.95
C VAL A 120 -15.17 6.00 -13.12
N GLU A 121 -15.40 7.31 -13.09
CA GLU A 121 -14.92 8.21 -14.14
C GLU A 121 -13.39 8.30 -14.18
N ARG A 122 -12.72 8.25 -13.03
CA ARG A 122 -11.25 8.17 -12.99
C ARG A 122 -10.75 6.87 -13.61
N LEU A 123 -11.36 5.73 -13.30
CA LEU A 123 -11.02 4.43 -13.89
C LEU A 123 -11.21 4.46 -15.41
N ARG A 124 -12.34 4.96 -15.92
CA ARG A 124 -12.57 5.09 -17.37
C ARG A 124 -11.49 5.93 -18.05
N ARG A 125 -11.09 7.04 -17.43
CA ARG A 125 -9.98 7.87 -17.94
C ARG A 125 -8.66 7.11 -17.96
N LEU A 126 -8.30 6.39 -16.90
CA LEU A 126 -7.10 5.55 -16.89
C LEU A 126 -7.11 4.48 -18.00
N ALA A 127 -8.25 3.83 -18.23
CA ALA A 127 -8.37 2.80 -19.27
C ALA A 127 -8.26 3.32 -20.71
N ALA A 128 -8.53 4.62 -20.91
CA ALA A 128 -8.53 5.28 -22.22
C ALA A 128 -7.30 6.18 -22.46
N ASP A 129 -6.45 6.38 -21.45
CA ASP A 129 -5.27 7.25 -21.55
C ASP A 129 -4.12 6.53 -22.27
N PRO A 130 -3.74 6.93 -23.50
CA PRO A 130 -2.67 6.26 -24.24
C PRO A 130 -1.27 6.44 -23.62
N ALA A 131 -1.10 7.35 -22.66
CA ALA A 131 0.15 7.56 -21.94
C ALA A 131 0.21 6.77 -20.62
N GLU A 132 -0.88 6.10 -20.22
CA GLU A 132 -0.91 5.26 -19.03
C GLU A 132 -0.36 3.86 -19.30
N GLU A 133 0.23 3.25 -18.27
CA GLU A 133 0.87 1.94 -18.36
C GLU A 133 -0.13 0.80 -18.62
N ASP A 134 0.31 -0.19 -19.40
CA ASP A 134 -0.52 -1.31 -19.85
C ASP A 134 -1.07 -2.12 -18.68
N GLU A 135 -0.30 -2.30 -17.61
CA GLU A 135 -0.72 -3.01 -16.40
C GLU A 135 -1.87 -2.29 -15.69
N VAL A 136 -1.82 -0.95 -15.63
CA VAL A 136 -2.90 -0.12 -15.04
C VAL A 136 -4.14 -0.24 -15.89
N GLN A 137 -4.03 -0.05 -17.21
CA GLN A 137 -5.17 -0.20 -18.13
C GLN A 137 -5.79 -1.60 -18.05
N THR A 138 -4.96 -2.63 -18.00
CA THR A 138 -5.38 -4.04 -17.87
C THR A 138 -6.11 -4.28 -16.56
N ALA A 139 -5.61 -3.76 -15.44
CA ALA A 139 -6.26 -3.85 -14.14
C ALA A 139 -7.65 -3.20 -14.16
N VAL A 140 -7.78 -2.03 -14.80
CA VAL A 140 -9.07 -1.34 -14.93
C VAL A 140 -10.04 -2.12 -15.84
N ARG A 141 -9.60 -2.54 -17.02
CA ARG A 141 -10.47 -3.27 -17.97
C ARG A 141 -10.99 -4.57 -17.37
N SER A 142 -10.12 -5.33 -16.69
CA SER A 142 -10.50 -6.54 -15.97
C SER A 142 -11.58 -6.28 -14.92
N ARG A 143 -11.54 -5.11 -14.27
CA ARG A 143 -12.54 -4.72 -13.28
C ARG A 143 -13.91 -4.46 -13.90
N PHE A 144 -13.97 -3.77 -15.04
CA PHE A 144 -15.23 -3.53 -15.73
C PHE A 144 -15.85 -4.81 -16.31
N GLU A 145 -15.03 -5.79 -16.70
CA GLU A 145 -15.51 -7.10 -17.10
C GLU A 145 -16.14 -7.89 -15.93
N GLN A 146 -15.61 -7.72 -14.72
CA GLN A 146 -16.09 -8.40 -13.52
C GLN A 146 -17.32 -7.72 -12.88
N ASP A 147 -17.50 -6.41 -13.08
CA ASP A 147 -18.61 -5.63 -12.55
C ASP A 147 -19.36 -4.86 -13.66
N PRO A 148 -20.27 -5.55 -14.40
CA PRO A 148 -20.99 -4.96 -15.52
C PRO A 148 -21.98 -3.84 -15.12
N GLN A 149 -22.23 -3.60 -13.82
CA GLN A 149 -23.02 -2.45 -13.36
C GLN A 149 -22.24 -1.13 -13.41
N THR A 150 -20.95 -1.19 -13.73
CA THR A 150 -20.07 -0.02 -13.84
C THR A 150 -20.01 0.55 -15.28
N LEU A 151 -20.72 -0.05 -16.25
CA LEU A 151 -20.83 0.44 -17.62
C LEU A 151 -21.80 1.61 -17.74
#